data_AF-A0A916EGU7-F1
#
_entry.id   AF-A0A916EGU7-F1
#
_cell.length_a   1.000
_cell.length_b   1.000
_cell.length_c   1.000
_cell.angle_alpha   90.00
_cell.angle_beta   90.00
_cell.angle_gamma   90.00
#
_symmetry.space_group_name_H-M   'P 1'
#
loop_
_entity.id
_entity.type
_entity.pdbx_description
1 polymer ?
#
loop_
_entity_poly.entity_id
_entity_poly.type
_entity_poly.pdbx_seq_one_letter_code
_entity_poly.pdbx_strand_id
1 'polypeptide(L)'
;MTNECSNSENLFPADNQHEVVEKLEIGFKRLNNKFINLLEENQRIKQHNNNLQEENQEILYINSELNEKYQEILRTNSELNEKNQEISRTNLELNKKNQEILRNNSNLIKENENVLRINNDLKEKLQKIDEQFEKLQQDLNLEKQKNKEIQRLEIVSQNLEKNLKILEVDEIDINTINAFKENNEQENCNIDNSPTTFALNDSKSLEKDIVKQIRIVVGLDFGTNYSGFSYCHVANKQNIHSNNVWPGTVGPFKTDTVLQYDNEYNNVLCWGAEALRAITDYLREIGKV
;
A
#
# COMPACT_ATOMS: atom_id res chain seq x y z
N MET A 1 -62.13 127.26 30.21
CA MET A 1 -62.65 127.01 28.87
C MET A 1 -63.17 125.58 28.85
N THR A 2 -64.34 125.43 28.26
CA THR A 2 -65.24 124.27 28.28
C THR A 2 -64.79 123.10 27.40
N ASN A 3 -65.49 121.98 27.58
CA ASN A 3 -65.69 120.82 26.69
C ASN A 3 -64.60 119.73 26.72
N GLU A 4 -64.91 118.44 26.74
CA GLU A 4 -66.19 117.74 26.54
C GLU A 4 -66.11 116.33 27.14
N CYS A 5 -67.29 115.85 27.52
CA CYS A 5 -67.58 114.51 28.03
C CYS A 5 -67.26 113.41 27.02
N SER A 6 -66.77 112.26 27.48
CA SER A 6 -67.21 110.96 26.97
C SER A 6 -67.08 109.93 28.09
N ASN A 7 -68.23 109.68 28.72
CA ASN A 7 -68.55 108.44 29.38
C ASN A 7 -68.14 107.26 28.47
N SER A 8 -67.23 106.41 28.95
CA SER A 8 -67.32 104.99 28.64
C SER A 8 -67.81 104.29 29.90
N GLU A 9 -68.98 103.69 29.77
CA GLU A 9 -69.64 102.88 30.77
C GLU A 9 -68.67 101.82 31.33
N ASN A 10 -68.65 101.66 32.66
CA ASN A 10 -68.11 100.46 33.28
C ASN A 10 -68.97 99.28 32.81
N LEU A 11 -68.52 98.60 31.77
CA LEU A 11 -69.29 97.61 31.02
C LEU A 11 -69.42 96.25 31.73
N PHE A 12 -69.18 96.15 33.04
CA PHE A 12 -69.37 94.89 33.78
C PHE A 12 -69.77 95.10 35.25
N PRO A 13 -70.88 94.50 35.72
CA PRO A 13 -71.23 94.50 37.14
C PRO A 13 -70.20 93.69 37.94
N ALA A 14 -69.85 94.16 39.14
CA ALA A 14 -68.80 93.59 40.01
C ALA A 14 -69.02 92.09 40.35
N ASP A 15 -70.26 91.61 40.29
CA ASP A 15 -70.64 90.22 40.58
C ASP A 15 -70.24 89.21 39.48
N ASN A 16 -69.91 89.66 38.26
CA ASN A 16 -69.51 88.79 37.13
C ASN A 16 -67.99 88.69 36.90
N GLN A 17 -67.18 89.50 37.58
CA GLN A 17 -65.74 89.53 37.36
C GLN A 17 -65.02 88.32 37.99
N HIS A 18 -65.48 87.85 39.15
CA HIS A 18 -64.91 86.70 39.84
C HIS A 18 -65.08 85.39 39.03
N GLU A 19 -66.24 85.17 38.42
CA GLU A 19 -66.51 83.97 37.60
C GLU A 19 -65.64 83.93 36.32
N VAL A 20 -65.38 85.08 35.71
CA VAL A 20 -64.52 85.19 34.53
C VAL A 20 -63.05 84.89 34.89
N VAL A 21 -62.57 85.40 36.04
CA VAL A 21 -61.22 85.13 36.53
C VAL A 21 -61.04 83.65 36.88
N GLU A 22 -62.02 83.02 37.52
CA GLU A 22 -61.98 81.60 37.88
C GLU A 22 -61.96 80.68 36.64
N LYS A 23 -62.78 80.99 35.61
CA LYS A 23 -62.75 80.27 34.32
C LYS A 23 -61.41 80.42 33.59
N LEU A 24 -60.81 81.61 33.64
CA LEU A 24 -59.47 81.85 33.10
C LEU A 24 -58.42 81.04 33.85
N GLU A 25 -58.45 81.01 35.18
CA GLU A 25 -57.50 80.25 35.99
C GLU A 25 -57.57 78.73 35.70
N ILE A 26 -58.78 78.18 35.59
CA ILE A 26 -58.99 76.78 35.19
C ILE A 26 -58.47 76.54 33.76
N GLY A 27 -58.73 77.47 32.84
CA GLY A 27 -58.21 77.44 31.47
C GLY A 27 -56.68 77.41 31.41
N PHE A 28 -56.03 78.27 32.19
CA PHE A 28 -54.57 78.31 32.33
C PHE A 28 -54.01 77.04 32.95
N LYS A 29 -54.62 76.50 34.02
CA LYS A 29 -54.21 75.22 34.63
C LYS A 29 -54.30 74.08 33.62
N ARG A 30 -55.40 74.01 32.85
CA ARG A 30 -55.59 72.99 31.80
C ARG A 30 -54.56 73.15 30.67
N LEU A 31 -54.28 74.37 30.25
CA LEU A 31 -53.26 74.66 29.24
C LEU A 31 -51.87 74.26 29.74
N ASN A 32 -51.53 74.61 30.97
CA ASN A 32 -50.24 74.28 31.59
C ASN A 32 -50.04 72.77 31.69
N ASN A 33 -51.07 72.02 32.09
CA ASN A 33 -51.01 70.56 32.11
C ASN A 33 -50.78 69.97 30.71
N LYS A 34 -51.39 70.54 29.66
CA LYS A 34 -51.11 70.13 28.27
C LYS A 34 -49.65 70.42 27.89
N PHE A 35 -49.10 71.56 28.30
CA PHE A 35 -47.70 71.89 28.05
C PHE A 35 -46.73 70.91 28.73
N ILE A 36 -47.00 70.54 29.99
CA ILE A 36 -46.18 69.56 30.71
C ILE A 36 -46.21 68.19 30.00
N ASN A 37 -47.41 67.70 29.64
CA ASN A 37 -47.54 66.43 28.92
C ASN A 37 -46.78 66.43 27.59
N LEU A 38 -46.89 67.51 26.80
CA LEU A 38 -46.16 67.66 25.54
C LEU A 38 -44.64 67.70 25.75
N LEU A 39 -44.18 68.29 26.86
CA LEU A 39 -42.76 68.33 27.20
C LEU A 39 -42.23 66.93 27.52
N GLU A 40 -42.97 66.16 28.32
CA GLU A 40 -42.64 64.77 28.64
C GLU A 40 -42.64 63.88 27.38
N GLU A 41 -43.65 64.02 26.52
CA GLU A 41 -43.73 63.28 25.26
C GLU A 41 -42.55 63.59 24.33
N ASN A 42 -42.17 64.88 24.20
CA ASN A 42 -40.98 65.27 23.44
C ASN A 42 -39.68 64.68 24.01
N GLN A 43 -39.56 64.56 25.33
CA GLN A 43 -38.40 63.90 25.95
C GLN A 43 -38.36 62.41 25.60
N ARG A 44 -39.51 61.72 25.62
CA ARG A 44 -39.60 60.30 25.22
C ARG A 44 -39.26 60.10 23.75
N ILE A 45 -39.76 60.97 22.85
CA ILE A 45 -39.44 60.93 21.42
C ILE A 45 -37.93 61.13 21.21
N LYS A 46 -37.32 62.07 21.93
CA LYS A 46 -35.87 62.32 21.84
C LYS A 46 -35.06 61.08 22.27
N GLN A 47 -35.46 60.42 23.35
CA GLN A 47 -34.82 59.18 23.79
C GLN A 47 -34.99 58.07 22.74
N HIS A 48 -36.19 57.88 22.20
CA HIS A 48 -36.44 56.87 21.17
C HIS A 48 -35.61 57.12 19.90
N ASN A 49 -35.47 58.37 19.47
CA ASN A 49 -34.63 58.74 18.33
C ASN A 49 -33.14 58.41 18.56
N ASN A 50 -32.64 58.61 19.78
CA ASN A 50 -31.27 58.24 20.10
C ASN A 50 -31.08 56.71 20.02
N ASN A 51 -32.00 55.93 20.58
CA ASN A 51 -31.94 54.47 20.50
C ASN A 51 -31.96 53.97 19.05
N LEU A 52 -32.85 54.53 18.22
CA LEU A 52 -32.89 54.21 16.78
C LEU A 52 -31.58 54.58 16.06
N GLN A 53 -30.91 55.66 16.48
CA GLN A 53 -29.62 56.02 15.91
C GLN A 53 -28.53 55.00 16.27
N GLU A 54 -28.51 54.50 17.51
CA GLU A 54 -27.59 53.45 17.96
C GLU A 54 -27.85 52.14 17.20
N GLU A 55 -29.11 51.70 17.10
CA GLU A 55 -29.50 50.51 16.33
C GLU A 55 -29.06 50.60 14.86
N ASN A 56 -29.20 51.78 14.23
CA ASN A 56 -28.74 52.01 12.87
C ASN A 56 -27.22 51.89 12.73
N GLN A 57 -26.45 52.33 13.73
CA GLN A 57 -24.99 52.18 13.73
C GLN A 57 -24.57 50.72 13.87
N GLU A 58 -25.26 49.95 14.72
CA GLU A 58 -25.02 48.51 14.85
C GLU A 58 -25.33 47.77 13.54
N ILE A 59 -26.45 48.08 12.88
CA ILE A 59 -26.79 47.50 11.58
C ILE A 59 -25.72 47.81 10.53
N LEU A 60 -25.21 49.04 10.50
CA LEU A 60 -24.12 49.42 9.58
C LEU A 60 -22.85 48.61 9.85
N TYR A 61 -22.48 48.41 11.12
CA TYR A 61 -21.33 47.59 11.49
C TYR A 61 -21.51 46.13 11.06
N ILE A 62 -22.66 45.53 11.37
CA ILE A 62 -22.99 44.14 10.99
C ILE A 62 -22.93 43.97 9.47
N ASN A 63 -23.46 44.92 8.70
CA ASN A 63 -23.42 44.87 7.25
C ASN A 63 -21.99 44.93 6.70
N SER A 64 -21.11 45.71 7.32
CA SER A 64 -19.68 45.76 6.94
C SER A 64 -19.02 44.41 7.17
N GLU A 65 -19.22 43.81 8.35
CA GLU A 65 -18.64 42.50 8.71
C GLU A 65 -19.16 41.38 7.79
N LEU A 66 -20.46 41.39 7.46
CA LEU A 66 -21.05 40.45 6.51
C LEU A 66 -20.44 40.60 5.11
N ASN A 67 -20.21 41.82 4.66
CA ASN A 67 -19.59 42.08 3.37
C ASN A 67 -18.14 41.56 3.32
N GLU A 68 -17.37 41.73 4.39
CA GLU A 68 -16.01 41.17 4.50
C GLU A 68 -16.01 39.64 4.41
N LYS A 69 -16.90 38.99 5.18
CA LYS A 69 -17.07 37.52 5.13
C LYS A 69 -17.46 37.04 3.74
N TYR A 70 -18.33 37.77 3.04
CA TYR A 70 -18.71 37.44 1.67
C TYR A 70 -17.51 37.49 0.70
N GLN A 71 -16.66 38.52 0.81
CA GLN A 71 -15.44 38.61 0.00
C GLN A 71 -14.44 37.49 0.30
N GLU A 72 -14.31 37.10 1.57
CA GLU A 72 -13.45 35.98 1.96
C GLU A 72 -13.93 34.64 1.38
N ILE A 73 -15.25 34.41 1.39
CA ILE A 73 -15.87 33.23 0.75
C ILE A 73 -15.57 33.23 -0.75
N LEU A 74 -15.72 34.37 -1.43
CA LEU A 74 -15.40 34.49 -2.86
C LEU A 74 -13.94 34.15 -3.15
N ARG A 75 -13.00 34.66 -2.35
CA ARG A 75 -11.57 34.35 -2.48
C ARG A 75 -11.30 32.86 -2.32
N THR A 76 -11.85 32.26 -1.25
CA THR A 76 -11.70 30.83 -0.95
C THR A 76 -12.25 29.95 -2.07
N ASN A 77 -13.40 30.32 -2.64
CA ASN A 77 -13.99 29.60 -3.76
C ASN A 77 -13.12 29.67 -5.03
N SER A 78 -12.47 30.81 -5.29
CA SER A 78 -11.52 30.95 -6.40
C SER A 78 -10.32 30.03 -6.23
N GLU A 79 -9.71 30.02 -5.03
CA GLU A 79 -8.57 29.15 -4.71
C GLU A 79 -8.93 27.67 -4.83
N LEU A 80 -10.13 27.27 -4.37
CA LEU A 80 -10.62 25.90 -4.50
C LEU A 80 -10.79 25.50 -5.97
N ASN A 81 -11.29 26.41 -6.81
CA ASN A 81 -11.46 26.17 -8.23
C ASN A 81 -10.10 25.98 -8.93
N GLU A 82 -9.09 26.75 -8.57
CA GLU A 82 -7.72 26.59 -9.08
C GLU A 82 -7.13 25.23 -8.70
N LYS A 83 -7.24 24.83 -7.42
CA LYS A 83 -6.80 23.51 -6.95
C LYS A 83 -7.50 22.37 -7.70
N ASN A 84 -8.80 22.49 -7.96
CA ASN A 84 -9.53 21.50 -8.75
C ASN A 84 -9.01 21.38 -10.19
N GLN A 85 -8.63 22.50 -10.81
CA GLN A 85 -8.02 22.47 -12.14
C GLN A 85 -6.64 21.80 -12.12
N GLU A 86 -5.83 22.04 -11.10
CA GLU A 86 -4.52 21.42 -10.93
C GLU A 86 -4.63 19.90 -10.74
N ILE A 87 -5.56 19.44 -9.88
CA ILE A 87 -5.87 18.01 -9.72
C ILE A 87 -6.27 17.39 -11.06
N SER A 88 -7.11 18.09 -11.84
CA SER A 88 -7.54 17.61 -13.16
C SER A 88 -6.37 17.45 -14.15
N ARG A 89 -5.41 18.38 -14.12
CA ARG A 89 -4.17 18.30 -14.94
C ARG A 89 -3.31 17.11 -14.50
N THR A 90 -3.09 16.94 -13.21
CA THR A 90 -2.31 15.83 -12.65
C THR A 90 -2.91 14.48 -12.99
N ASN A 91 -4.23 14.33 -12.90
CA ASN A 91 -4.93 13.12 -13.30
C ASN A 91 -4.76 12.79 -14.79
N LEU A 92 -4.76 13.80 -15.65
CA LEU A 92 -4.50 13.60 -17.08
C LEU A 92 -3.09 13.10 -17.35
N GLU A 93 -2.08 13.63 -16.64
CA GLU A 93 -0.70 13.18 -16.76
C GLU A 93 -0.48 11.75 -16.25
N LEU A 94 -1.08 11.40 -15.10
CA LEU A 94 -1.06 10.04 -14.56
C LEU A 94 -1.67 9.04 -15.55
N ASN A 95 -2.80 9.39 -16.18
CA ASN A 95 -3.43 8.55 -17.19
C ASN A 95 -2.53 8.32 -18.40
N LYS A 96 -1.77 9.33 -18.85
CA LYS A 96 -0.80 9.17 -19.93
C LYS A 96 0.33 8.21 -19.54
N LYS A 97 0.90 8.35 -18.35
CA LYS A 97 1.94 7.44 -17.82
C LYS A 97 1.42 6.00 -17.72
N ASN A 98 0.20 5.81 -17.25
CA ASN A 98 -0.42 4.48 -17.18
C ASN A 98 -0.57 3.83 -18.56
N GLN A 99 -0.97 4.59 -19.58
CA GLN A 99 -1.04 4.09 -20.95
C GLN A 99 0.35 3.71 -21.52
N GLU A 100 1.39 4.47 -21.17
CA GLU A 100 2.77 4.15 -21.55
C GLU A 100 3.27 2.85 -20.91
N ILE A 101 3.01 2.67 -19.60
CA ILE A 101 3.34 1.44 -18.87
C ILE A 101 2.64 0.24 -19.51
N LEU A 102 1.36 0.35 -19.86
CA LEU A 102 0.62 -0.72 -20.54
C LEU A 102 1.25 -1.11 -21.89
N ARG A 103 1.70 -0.12 -22.66
CA ARG A 103 2.42 -0.38 -23.93
C ARG A 103 3.74 -1.10 -23.69
N ASN A 104 4.53 -0.65 -22.72
CA ASN A 104 5.81 -1.27 -22.37
C ASN A 104 5.62 -2.71 -21.89
N ASN A 105 4.63 -2.97 -21.03
CA ASN A 105 4.29 -4.32 -20.58
C ASN A 105 3.90 -5.23 -21.74
N SER A 106 3.11 -4.71 -22.71
CA SER A 106 2.76 -5.49 -23.90
C SER A 106 4.00 -5.87 -24.73
N ASN A 107 4.97 -4.97 -24.86
CA ASN A 107 6.21 -5.25 -25.57
C ASN A 107 7.06 -6.29 -24.84
N LEU A 108 7.20 -6.17 -23.51
CA LEU A 108 7.93 -7.14 -22.69
C LEU A 108 7.33 -8.55 -22.76
N ILE A 109 6.00 -8.66 -22.81
CA ILE A 109 5.33 -9.97 -22.99
C ILE A 109 5.79 -10.63 -24.31
N LYS A 110 5.81 -9.88 -25.41
CA LYS A 110 6.26 -10.39 -26.71
C LYS A 110 7.73 -10.79 -26.70
N GLU A 111 8.58 -10.01 -26.03
CA GLU A 111 10.00 -10.35 -25.88
C GLU A 111 10.19 -11.63 -25.07
N ASN A 112 9.43 -11.81 -23.99
CA ASN A 112 9.46 -13.03 -23.19
C ASN A 112 8.98 -14.26 -23.99
N GLU A 113 7.94 -14.12 -24.82
CA GLU A 113 7.49 -15.18 -25.72
C GLU A 113 8.61 -15.60 -26.70
N ASN A 114 9.34 -14.62 -27.25
CA ASN A 114 10.49 -14.90 -28.13
C ASN A 114 11.61 -15.64 -27.39
N VAL A 115 11.96 -15.21 -26.17
CA VAL A 115 12.97 -15.89 -25.33
C VAL A 115 12.54 -17.31 -25.01
N LEU A 116 11.26 -17.54 -24.69
CA LEU A 116 10.73 -18.87 -24.42
C LEU A 116 10.89 -19.78 -25.65
N ARG A 117 10.62 -19.27 -26.85
CA ARG A 117 10.82 -20.01 -28.10
C ARG A 117 12.28 -20.39 -28.31
N ILE A 118 13.21 -19.44 -28.12
CA ILE A 118 14.66 -19.70 -28.24
C ILE A 118 15.11 -20.76 -27.22
N ASN A 119 14.64 -20.68 -25.98
CA ASN A 119 14.97 -21.65 -24.94
C ASN A 119 14.48 -23.06 -25.27
N ASN A 120 13.29 -23.19 -25.85
CA ASN A 120 12.78 -24.48 -26.31
C ASN A 120 13.65 -25.05 -27.45
N ASP A 121 14.00 -24.24 -28.45
CA ASP A 121 14.90 -24.66 -29.54
C ASP A 121 16.28 -25.11 -29.01
N LEU A 122 16.83 -24.39 -28.02
CA LEU A 122 18.09 -24.77 -27.38
C LEU A 122 17.98 -26.06 -26.58
N LYS A 123 16.86 -26.26 -25.86
CA LYS A 123 16.58 -27.48 -25.12
C LYS A 123 16.52 -28.71 -26.04
N GLU A 124 15.87 -28.60 -27.19
CA GLU A 124 15.85 -29.67 -28.19
C GLU A 124 17.25 -29.98 -28.75
N LYS A 125 18.07 -28.94 -29.00
CA LYS A 125 19.45 -29.13 -29.44
C LYS A 125 20.30 -29.83 -28.37
N LEU A 126 20.13 -29.47 -27.11
CA LEU A 126 20.85 -30.11 -26.00
C LEU A 126 20.49 -31.59 -25.89
N GLN A 127 19.21 -31.93 -25.98
CA GLN A 127 18.76 -33.33 -25.95
C GLN A 127 19.38 -34.17 -27.08
N LYS A 128 19.48 -33.61 -28.29
CA LYS A 128 20.14 -34.29 -29.43
C LYS A 128 21.63 -34.51 -29.18
N ILE A 129 22.30 -33.58 -28.49
CA ILE A 129 23.71 -33.72 -28.13
C ILE A 129 23.88 -34.81 -27.08
N ASP A 130 23.01 -34.85 -26.07
CA ASP A 130 23.02 -35.89 -25.03
C ASP A 130 22.82 -37.29 -25.65
N GLU A 131 21.86 -37.43 -26.58
CA GLU A 131 21.65 -38.68 -27.32
C GLU A 131 22.89 -39.12 -28.13
N GLN A 132 23.59 -38.18 -28.76
CA GLN A 132 24.84 -38.49 -29.48
C GLN A 132 25.98 -38.88 -28.53
N PHE A 133 26.08 -38.21 -27.37
CA PHE A 133 27.08 -38.52 -26.36
C PHE A 133 26.90 -39.94 -25.80
N GLU A 134 25.66 -40.33 -25.50
CA GLU A 134 25.34 -41.69 -25.04
C GLU A 134 25.73 -42.75 -26.08
N LYS A 135 25.47 -42.47 -27.36
CA LYS A 135 25.88 -43.37 -28.45
C LYS A 135 27.40 -43.52 -28.54
N LEU A 136 28.14 -42.41 -28.44
CA LEU A 136 29.61 -42.43 -28.42
C LEU A 136 30.17 -43.17 -27.20
N GLN A 137 29.53 -43.06 -26.02
CA GLN A 137 29.92 -43.82 -24.83
C GLN A 137 29.74 -45.33 -25.05
N GLN A 138 28.65 -45.75 -25.69
CA GLN A 138 28.43 -47.16 -26.03
C GLN A 138 29.50 -47.66 -26.99
N ASP A 139 29.77 -46.94 -28.08
CA ASP A 139 30.80 -47.29 -29.06
C ASP A 139 32.19 -47.41 -28.41
N LEU A 140 32.56 -46.46 -27.54
CA LEU A 140 33.82 -46.48 -26.79
C LEU A 140 33.95 -47.72 -25.89
N ASN A 141 32.87 -48.13 -25.23
CA ASN A 141 32.87 -49.31 -24.37
C ASN A 141 33.04 -50.60 -25.18
N LEU A 142 32.38 -50.73 -26.34
CA LEU A 142 32.60 -51.85 -27.26
C LEU A 142 34.07 -51.90 -27.73
N GLU A 143 34.66 -50.76 -28.06
CA GLU A 143 36.05 -50.68 -28.51
C GLU A 143 37.03 -51.12 -27.41
N LYS A 144 36.80 -50.69 -26.16
CA LYS A 144 37.57 -51.18 -25.00
C LYS A 144 37.49 -52.69 -24.83
N GLN A 145 36.32 -53.29 -25.09
CA GLN A 145 36.16 -54.75 -25.01
C GLN A 145 36.92 -55.47 -26.13
N LYS A 146 36.81 -54.99 -27.38
CA LYS A 146 37.58 -55.53 -28.52
C LYS A 146 39.09 -55.47 -28.27
N ASN A 147 39.58 -54.36 -27.73
CA ASN A 147 41.00 -54.21 -27.40
C ASN A 147 41.48 -55.22 -26.35
N LYS A 148 40.67 -55.54 -25.34
CA LYS A 148 40.98 -56.62 -24.38
C LYS A 148 41.06 -57.98 -25.07
N GLU A 149 40.19 -58.24 -26.04
CA GLU A 149 40.18 -59.50 -26.79
C GLU A 149 41.41 -59.62 -27.72
N ILE A 150 41.79 -58.53 -28.39
CA ILE A 150 43.02 -58.47 -29.20
C ILE A 150 44.25 -58.78 -28.34
N GLN A 151 44.36 -58.17 -27.15
CA GLN A 151 45.45 -58.47 -26.22
C GLN A 151 45.50 -59.95 -25.82
N ARG A 152 44.35 -60.58 -25.59
CA ARG A 152 44.27 -62.03 -25.30
C ARG A 152 44.76 -62.87 -26.47
N LEU A 153 44.28 -62.58 -27.68
CA LEU A 153 44.67 -63.31 -28.90
C LEU A 153 46.16 -63.14 -29.20
N GLU A 154 46.73 -61.97 -28.92
CA GLU A 154 48.16 -61.70 -29.11
C GLU A 154 49.03 -62.58 -28.19
N ILE A 155 48.66 -62.73 -26.91
CA ILE A 155 49.33 -63.65 -25.98
C ILE A 155 49.27 -65.09 -26.50
N VAL A 156 48.10 -65.53 -26.99
CA VAL A 156 47.93 -66.88 -27.57
C VAL A 156 48.81 -67.07 -28.79
N SER A 157 48.87 -66.10 -29.70
CA SER A 157 49.71 -66.14 -30.89
C SER A 157 51.18 -66.26 -30.54
N GLN A 158 51.68 -65.45 -29.60
CA GLN A 158 53.06 -65.51 -29.13
C GLN A 158 53.40 -66.88 -28.51
N ASN A 159 52.48 -67.47 -27.76
CA ASN A 159 52.65 -68.80 -27.18
C ASN A 159 52.70 -69.90 -28.25
N LEU A 160 51.82 -69.84 -29.25
CA LEU A 160 51.82 -70.78 -30.37
C LEU A 160 53.13 -70.69 -31.17
N GLU A 161 53.60 -69.47 -31.47
CA GLU A 161 54.85 -69.25 -32.21
C GLU A 161 56.07 -69.82 -31.47
N LYS A 162 56.12 -69.66 -30.13
CA LYS A 162 57.15 -70.30 -29.29
C LYS A 162 57.09 -71.82 -29.40
N ASN A 163 55.89 -72.42 -29.32
CA ASN A 163 55.74 -73.87 -29.40
C ASN A 163 56.14 -74.43 -30.78
N LEU A 164 55.85 -73.72 -31.86
CA LEU A 164 56.26 -74.10 -33.22
C LEU A 164 57.78 -74.06 -33.40
N LYS A 165 58.48 -73.04 -32.89
CA LYS A 165 59.95 -72.97 -32.93
C LYS A 165 60.63 -74.13 -32.19
N ILE A 166 59.96 -74.73 -31.20
CA ILE A 166 60.49 -75.91 -30.48
C ILE A 166 60.34 -77.19 -31.32
N LEU A 167 59.32 -77.29 -32.17
CA LEU A 167 59.07 -78.46 -33.03
C LEU A 167 60.02 -78.53 -34.25
N GLU A 168 60.61 -77.40 -34.65
CA GLU A 168 61.63 -77.35 -35.73
C GLU A 168 63.05 -77.73 -35.27
N VAL A 169 63.25 -78.09 -34.00
CA VAL A 169 64.58 -78.50 -33.48
C VAL A 169 64.75 -80.01 -33.61
N ASP A 170 65.73 -80.44 -34.41
CA ASP A 170 65.98 -81.84 -34.78
C ASP A 170 66.45 -82.76 -33.61
N GLU A 171 66.76 -82.21 -32.43
CA GLU A 171 67.10 -82.96 -31.20
C GLU A 171 66.50 -82.31 -29.95
N ILE A 172 65.67 -83.07 -29.21
CA ILE A 172 65.02 -82.61 -27.97
C ILE A 172 65.97 -82.85 -26.78
N ASP A 173 66.60 -81.78 -26.27
CA ASP A 173 67.39 -81.80 -25.03
C ASP A 173 66.49 -81.74 -23.75
N ILE A 174 66.97 -82.34 -22.66
CA ILE A 174 66.30 -82.43 -21.34
C ILE A 174 65.99 -81.07 -20.73
N ASN A 175 66.76 -80.03 -21.06
CA ASN A 175 66.51 -78.66 -20.63
C ASN A 175 65.23 -78.08 -21.28
N THR A 176 64.87 -78.51 -22.49
CA THR A 176 63.66 -78.09 -23.19
C THR A 176 62.39 -78.61 -22.51
N ILE A 177 62.46 -79.77 -21.85
CA ILE A 177 61.33 -80.38 -21.11
C ILE A 177 61.01 -79.58 -19.83
N ASN A 178 62.03 -78.98 -19.18
CA ASN A 178 61.82 -78.17 -17.98
C ASN A 178 61.15 -76.82 -18.29
N ALA A 179 61.47 -76.21 -19.44
CA ALA A 179 60.80 -74.99 -19.91
C ALA A 179 59.30 -75.20 -20.20
N PHE A 180 58.87 -76.41 -20.56
CA PHE A 180 57.45 -76.73 -20.74
C PHE A 180 56.69 -76.92 -19.41
N LYS A 181 57.38 -77.30 -18.33
CA LYS A 181 56.74 -77.48 -17.01
C LYS A 181 56.50 -76.17 -16.29
N GLU A 182 57.42 -75.21 -16.39
CA GLU A 182 57.29 -73.89 -15.73
C GLU A 182 56.21 -73.00 -16.37
N ASN A 183 55.85 -73.22 -17.65
CA ASN A 183 54.85 -72.41 -18.35
C ASN A 183 53.38 -72.81 -18.10
N ASN A 184 53.11 -73.92 -17.38
CA ASN A 184 51.75 -74.36 -17.05
C ASN A 184 51.24 -73.87 -15.68
N GLU A 185 52.07 -73.15 -14.92
CA GLU A 185 51.68 -72.52 -13.66
C GLU A 185 51.64 -70.99 -13.83
N GLN A 186 50.53 -70.45 -14.33
CA GLN A 186 50.21 -69.04 -14.12
C GLN A 186 48.79 -68.89 -13.57
N GLU A 187 48.77 -68.31 -12.37
CA GLU A 187 47.62 -68.00 -11.53
C GLU A 187 46.60 -67.10 -12.25
N ASN A 188 45.32 -67.42 -11.99
CA ASN A 188 44.17 -66.60 -12.27
C ASN A 188 44.38 -65.14 -11.83
N CYS A 189 44.27 -64.20 -12.76
CA CYS A 189 44.07 -62.80 -12.42
C CYS A 189 42.59 -62.55 -12.06
N ASN A 190 42.31 -62.54 -10.76
CA ASN A 190 41.07 -61.99 -10.20
C ASN A 190 40.98 -60.50 -10.55
N ILE A 191 39.96 -60.12 -11.33
CA ILE A 191 39.60 -58.72 -11.55
C ILE A 191 38.49 -58.38 -10.57
N ASP A 192 38.78 -57.48 -9.63
CA ASP A 192 37.84 -56.95 -8.66
C ASP A 192 36.54 -56.45 -9.32
N ASN A 193 35.43 -57.05 -8.93
CA ASN A 193 34.09 -56.55 -9.20
C ASN A 193 33.67 -55.62 -8.05
N SER A 194 34.00 -54.33 -8.15
CA SER A 194 33.27 -53.30 -7.39
C SER A 194 32.38 -52.50 -8.33
N PRO A 195 31.05 -52.54 -8.19
CA PRO A 195 30.17 -51.69 -8.98
C PRO A 195 30.25 -50.26 -8.43
N THR A 196 30.95 -49.38 -9.13
CA THR A 196 30.88 -47.93 -8.87
C THR A 196 29.52 -47.45 -9.36
N THR A 197 28.53 -47.41 -8.47
CA THR A 197 27.22 -46.84 -8.72
C THR A 197 27.35 -45.32 -8.89
N PHE A 198 27.30 -44.84 -10.13
CA PHE A 198 27.05 -43.43 -10.42
C PHE A 198 25.55 -43.18 -10.28
N ALA A 199 25.19 -42.42 -9.25
CA ALA A 199 23.82 -41.98 -9.00
C ALA A 199 23.35 -41.03 -10.12
N LEU A 200 22.25 -41.42 -10.76
CA LEU A 200 21.49 -40.58 -11.69
C LEU A 200 20.89 -39.39 -10.92
N ASN A 201 21.30 -38.17 -11.27
CA ASN A 201 20.68 -36.95 -10.77
C ASN A 201 19.37 -36.71 -11.53
N ASP A 202 18.27 -37.14 -10.91
CA ASP A 202 16.91 -36.81 -11.31
C ASP A 202 16.68 -35.30 -11.28
N SER A 203 16.16 -34.77 -12.38
CA SER A 203 15.65 -33.40 -12.58
C SER A 203 14.43 -33.03 -11.70
N LYS A 204 14.10 -33.85 -10.69
CA LYS A 204 13.18 -33.53 -9.58
C LYS A 204 13.80 -32.63 -8.50
N SER A 205 15.10 -32.32 -8.57
CA SER A 205 15.83 -31.59 -7.52
C SER A 205 15.36 -30.14 -7.37
N LEU A 206 15.05 -29.43 -8.46
CA LEU A 206 14.80 -27.99 -8.41
C LEU A 206 13.50 -27.61 -7.68
N GLU A 207 12.43 -28.39 -7.87
CA GLU A 207 11.15 -28.21 -7.16
C GLU A 207 11.27 -28.65 -5.69
N LYS A 208 12.06 -29.71 -5.43
CA LYS A 208 12.35 -30.21 -4.08
C LYS A 208 13.23 -29.24 -3.29
N ASP A 209 14.10 -28.49 -3.95
CA ASP A 209 15.04 -27.57 -3.30
C ASP A 209 14.37 -26.24 -2.90
N ILE A 210 13.33 -25.78 -3.62
CA ILE A 210 12.49 -24.66 -3.18
C ILE A 210 11.65 -25.06 -1.95
N VAL A 211 11.02 -26.23 -1.97
CA VAL A 211 10.19 -26.71 -0.85
C VAL A 211 11.04 -27.03 0.39
N LYS A 212 12.31 -27.45 0.22
CA LYS A 212 13.27 -27.61 1.33
C LYS A 212 13.70 -26.27 1.96
N GLN A 213 13.65 -25.16 1.24
CA GLN A 213 14.01 -23.84 1.79
C GLN A 213 12.88 -23.23 2.64
N ILE A 214 11.62 -23.66 2.46
CA ILE A 214 10.49 -23.17 3.25
C ILE A 214 10.53 -23.80 4.65
N ARG A 215 10.79 -22.97 5.66
CA ARG A 215 10.87 -23.41 7.07
C ARG A 215 9.58 -23.19 7.84
N ILE A 216 8.82 -22.14 7.50
CA ILE A 216 7.60 -21.72 8.21
C ILE A 216 6.51 -21.46 7.18
N VAL A 217 5.30 -21.95 7.46
CA VAL A 217 4.09 -21.63 6.70
C VAL A 217 3.24 -20.70 7.55
N VAL A 218 2.74 -19.63 6.95
CA VAL A 218 1.86 -18.64 7.60
C VAL A 218 0.52 -18.64 6.88
N GLY A 219 -0.56 -18.88 7.63
CA GLY A 219 -1.94 -18.62 7.18
C GLY A 219 -2.35 -17.24 7.64
N LEU A 220 -2.64 -16.35 6.69
CA LEU A 220 -3.08 -14.97 6.92
C LEU A 220 -4.57 -14.87 6.60
N ASP A 221 -5.35 -14.38 7.55
CA ASP A 221 -6.73 -13.96 7.36
C ASP A 221 -6.76 -12.43 7.33
N PHE A 222 -7.02 -11.86 6.16
CA PHE A 222 -7.05 -10.42 5.93
C PHE A 222 -8.48 -9.96 5.66
N GLY A 223 -9.24 -9.79 6.75
CA GLY A 223 -10.63 -9.38 6.70
C GLY A 223 -10.78 -7.85 6.59
N THR A 224 -12.00 -7.41 6.25
CA THR A 224 -12.33 -5.99 6.13
C THR A 224 -12.21 -5.22 7.44
N ASN A 225 -12.60 -5.85 8.56
CA ASN A 225 -12.60 -5.21 9.88
C ASN A 225 -11.44 -5.69 10.75
N TYR A 226 -11.09 -6.98 10.65
CA TYR A 226 -10.08 -7.60 11.49
C TYR A 226 -9.18 -8.53 10.68
N SER A 227 -7.91 -8.54 11.04
CA SER A 227 -6.87 -9.38 10.45
C SER A 227 -6.21 -10.24 11.52
N GLY A 228 -5.77 -11.44 11.15
CA GLY A 228 -5.07 -12.35 12.04
C GLY A 228 -4.14 -13.27 11.24
N PHE A 229 -3.14 -13.84 11.91
CA PHE A 229 -2.31 -14.87 11.27
C PHE A 229 -2.00 -16.00 12.24
N SER A 230 -1.79 -17.17 11.68
CA SER A 230 -1.25 -18.33 12.37
C SER A 230 -0.08 -18.90 11.59
N TYR A 231 0.89 -19.48 12.26
CA TYR A 231 2.08 -20.03 11.62
C TYR A 231 2.48 -21.38 12.21
N CYS A 232 3.15 -22.20 11.41
CA CYS A 232 3.76 -23.44 11.88
C CYS A 232 5.08 -23.70 11.17
N HIS A 233 5.99 -24.39 11.86
CA HIS A 233 7.24 -24.85 11.25
C HIS A 233 6.97 -26.11 10.42
N VAL A 234 7.52 -26.21 9.21
CA VAL A 234 7.25 -27.32 8.27
C VAL A 234 7.64 -28.68 8.85
N ALA A 235 8.69 -28.72 9.68
CA ALA A 235 9.12 -29.94 10.39
C ALA A 235 8.18 -30.36 11.54
N ASN A 236 7.30 -29.48 12.03
CA ASN A 236 6.39 -29.75 13.14
C ASN A 236 4.97 -29.25 12.81
N LYS A 237 4.32 -29.96 11.88
CA LYS A 237 3.01 -29.60 11.31
C LYS A 237 1.86 -29.57 12.33
N GLN A 238 2.03 -30.20 13.48
CA GLN A 238 1.00 -30.23 14.54
C GLN A 238 1.09 -29.04 15.50
N ASN A 239 2.17 -28.26 15.43
CA ASN A 239 2.41 -27.13 16.32
C ASN A 239 2.09 -25.80 15.62
N ILE A 240 0.79 -25.53 15.47
CA ILE A 240 0.28 -24.29 14.89
C ILE A 240 0.14 -23.24 15.99
N HIS A 241 0.78 -22.09 15.80
CA HIS A 241 0.70 -20.93 16.69
C HIS A 241 -0.16 -19.87 16.06
N SER A 242 -1.27 -19.52 16.71
CA SER A 242 -2.06 -18.35 16.34
C SER A 242 -1.54 -17.12 17.07
N ASN A 243 -1.22 -16.06 16.33
CA ASN A 243 -0.70 -14.85 16.92
C ASN A 243 -1.77 -14.19 17.80
N ASN A 244 -1.39 -13.82 19.01
CA ASN A 244 -2.25 -13.11 19.95
C ASN A 244 -1.58 -11.88 20.58
N VAL A 245 -0.41 -11.50 20.07
CA VAL A 245 0.36 -10.34 20.52
C VAL A 245 0.41 -9.35 19.37
N TRP A 246 -0.16 -8.17 19.59
CA TRP A 246 -0.24 -7.09 18.61
C TRP A 246 0.30 -5.80 19.23
N PRO A 247 0.73 -4.82 18.42
CA PRO A 247 1.04 -3.49 18.93
C PRO A 247 -0.11 -2.95 19.79
N GLY A 248 0.19 -2.52 21.02
CA GLY A 248 -0.78 -2.00 21.98
C GLY A 248 -1.74 -3.02 22.61
N THR A 249 -1.77 -4.29 22.19
CA THR A 249 -2.79 -5.26 22.65
C THR A 249 -2.25 -6.68 22.78
N VAL A 250 -2.54 -7.35 23.91
CA VAL A 250 -2.17 -8.75 24.16
C VAL A 250 -3.42 -9.56 24.49
N GLY A 251 -3.56 -10.74 23.88
CA GLY A 251 -4.67 -11.67 24.12
C GLY A 251 -5.55 -11.93 22.89
N PRO A 252 -6.01 -10.90 22.14
CA PRO A 252 -6.86 -11.10 20.97
C PRO A 252 -6.12 -11.83 19.83
N PHE A 253 -6.78 -12.80 19.20
CA PHE A 253 -6.22 -13.52 18.03
C PHE A 253 -6.29 -12.72 16.72
N LYS A 254 -6.92 -11.56 16.75
CA LYS A 254 -7.04 -10.64 15.61
C LYS A 254 -6.82 -9.21 16.07
N THR A 255 -6.40 -8.36 15.13
CA THR A 255 -6.26 -6.91 15.28
C THR A 255 -7.09 -6.20 14.21
N ASP A 256 -7.44 -4.94 14.43
CA ASP A 256 -8.18 -4.14 13.46
C ASP A 256 -7.43 -3.99 12.13
N THR A 257 -8.14 -4.06 11.00
CA THR A 257 -7.58 -3.86 9.66
C THR A 257 -7.57 -2.36 9.31
N VAL A 258 -6.77 -1.58 10.04
CA VAL A 258 -6.73 -0.11 9.90
C VAL A 258 -5.30 0.41 9.96
N LEU A 259 -5.03 1.47 9.20
CA LEU A 259 -3.76 2.21 9.16
C LEU A 259 -4.02 3.67 9.53
N GLN A 260 -3.10 4.25 10.30
CA GLN A 260 -3.01 5.69 10.50
C GLN A 260 -1.81 6.22 9.73
N TYR A 261 -2.04 7.26 8.93
CA TYR A 261 -0.99 7.95 8.19
C TYR A 261 -0.62 9.28 8.85
N ASP A 262 0.52 9.85 8.45
CA ASP A 262 0.82 11.26 8.67
C ASP A 262 -0.11 12.16 7.84
N ASN A 263 -0.09 13.47 8.13
CA ASN A 263 -0.98 14.45 7.49
C ASN A 263 -0.78 14.56 5.97
N GLU A 264 0.39 14.16 5.48
CA GLU A 264 0.75 14.18 4.06
C GLU A 264 0.45 12.84 3.35
N TYR A 265 -0.01 11.83 4.09
CA TYR A 265 -0.26 10.46 3.60
C TYR A 265 0.97 9.75 3.02
N ASN A 266 2.17 10.17 3.42
CA ASN A 266 3.44 9.65 2.94
C ASN A 266 3.93 8.48 3.80
N ASN A 267 3.67 8.51 5.11
CA ASN A 267 4.17 7.52 6.06
C ASN A 267 3.05 6.90 6.89
N VAL A 268 3.09 5.59 7.08
CA VAL A 268 2.23 4.89 8.06
C VAL A 268 2.83 5.09 9.45
N LEU A 269 2.07 5.72 10.34
CA LEU A 269 2.48 5.97 11.73
C LEU A 269 2.23 4.76 12.63
N CYS A 270 1.03 4.18 12.56
CA CYS A 270 0.67 2.97 13.29
C CYS A 270 -0.47 2.21 12.58
N TRP A 271 -0.79 1.02 13.06
CA TRP A 271 -1.81 0.14 12.51
C TRP A 271 -2.53 -0.63 13.61
N GLY A 272 -3.68 -1.24 13.28
CA GLY A 272 -4.44 -2.02 14.25
C GLY A 272 -5.09 -1.17 15.34
N ALA A 273 -5.13 -1.72 16.56
CA ALA A 273 -5.80 -1.09 17.69
C ALA A 273 -5.24 0.30 18.04
N GLU A 274 -3.94 0.52 17.84
CA GLU A 274 -3.31 1.83 18.08
C GLU A 274 -3.84 2.90 17.11
N ALA A 275 -3.98 2.55 15.83
CA ALA A 275 -4.53 3.44 14.81
C ALA A 275 -6.02 3.74 15.05
N LEU A 276 -6.80 2.74 15.48
CA LEU A 276 -8.21 2.94 15.83
C LEU A 276 -8.38 3.86 17.06
N ARG A 277 -7.50 3.71 18.06
CA ARG A 277 -7.50 4.57 19.25
C ARG A 277 -7.19 6.01 18.89
N ALA A 278 -6.22 6.25 18.02
CA ALA A 278 -5.88 7.60 17.57
C ALA A 278 -7.05 8.33 16.89
N ILE A 279 -7.86 7.62 16.09
CA ILE A 279 -9.08 8.16 15.50
C ILE A 279 -10.09 8.54 16.61
N THR A 280 -10.26 7.67 17.60
CA THR A 280 -11.20 7.90 18.71
C THR A 280 -10.80 9.11 19.54
N ASP A 281 -9.51 9.26 19.83
CA ASP A 281 -8.99 10.40 20.60
C ASP A 281 -9.15 11.71 19.82
N TYR A 282 -8.85 11.73 18.51
CA TYR A 282 -9.09 12.90 17.65
C TYR A 282 -10.58 13.29 17.61
N LEU A 283 -11.49 12.32 17.48
CA LEU A 283 -12.93 12.58 17.46
C LEU A 283 -13.44 13.17 18.78
N ARG A 284 -12.85 12.74 19.91
CA ARG A 284 -13.13 13.31 21.24
C ARG A 284 -12.65 14.75 21.35
N GLU A 285 -11.46 15.06 20.82
CA GLU A 285 -10.90 16.42 20.83
C GLU A 285 -11.77 17.42 20.05
N ILE A 286 -12.38 17.00 18.95
CA ILE A 286 -13.25 17.86 18.13
C ILE A 286 -14.74 17.81 18.56
N GLY A 287 -15.05 17.19 19.70
CA GLY A 287 -16.39 17.13 20.27
C GLY A 287 -17.42 16.33 19.46
N LYS A 288 -16.99 15.36 18.66
CA LYS A 288 -17.87 14.53 17.82
C LYS A 288 -18.26 13.19 18.44
N VAL A 289 -17.66 12.82 19.57
CA VAL A 289 -17.98 11.62 20.37
C VAL A 289 -17.77 11.92 21.84
#